data_AF-A0A813E3G7-F1
#
_entry.id   AF-A0A813E3G7-F1
#
_cell.length_a   1.000
_cell.length_b   1.000
_cell.length_c   1.000
_cell.angle_alpha   90.00
_cell.angle_beta   90.00
_cell.angle_gamma   90.00
#
_symmetry.space_group_name_H-M   'P 1'
#
loop_
_entity.id
_entity.type
_entity.pdbx_description
1 polymer ?
#
loop_
_entity_poly.entity_id
_entity_poly.type
_entity_poly.pdbx_seq_one_letter_code
_entity_poly.pdbx_strand_id
1 'polypeptide(L)'
;MPETVVLQNGEPDVDKWWATRLRTRTTKGGSFELASYVHNLAESGPDPARSFGNSCELQAWGRAILGESEGRCLTSGPLAADLRCAVGLDKVLHHFGRELRRNGTKSGCRGTQAERIGTFISHDWGSRGSLKFMSLLLIFNSGAAAVIAVSVSVTVALMQAYDVMPSKSSKRLVGGMVYITRSGEASLCGLVAYLFILCFWQRILSLCGRSASVFLDKLCINQENEEQKERAILGLAGFLDISDRLIILWSPSYFDRLWCAYELASWLRLSRMKDTTLMPIHLAPALLAITFSMWSSILIFIYAITIRSYFLGKDTQRSGSDVLQFDMVTGVAAFLCAVVGGIILPTHLSRRLANSLRLLPQQLESFSIREANCFCCSHDHVHPETKKDLPCDRRLIYKMLLQWQQDFTGSGESFTTLEAFDFRIRQTLKPWVLRTIGGAHAPFRLLLATISVPFLCSTMDFLPAMIQLGGVPAFRLGLDAALQSFVLGPCVATVIMMISAAGFDCKDHVGCDLLLTLLKSTASLIVLAVIWTSINIPRTMLEHVGWQLAAGAVLVVPTIAIFRCSCRRRAVGGIE
;
A
#
# COMPACT_ATOMS: atom_id res chain seq x y z
N MET A 1 -4.99 -42.41 -34.30
CA MET A 1 -5.04 -41.00 -33.84
C MET A 1 -4.85 -41.02 -32.34
N PRO A 2 -3.81 -40.40 -31.76
CA PRO A 2 -3.59 -40.46 -30.33
C PRO A 2 -4.40 -39.37 -29.61
N GLU A 3 -5.01 -39.77 -28.51
CA GLU A 3 -5.79 -38.95 -27.59
C GLU A 3 -4.91 -37.89 -26.93
N THR A 4 -5.35 -36.63 -27.04
CA THR A 4 -4.81 -35.48 -26.32
C THR A 4 -5.12 -35.60 -24.82
N VAL A 5 -4.09 -35.86 -24.03
CA VAL A 5 -4.11 -35.70 -22.56
C VAL A 5 -4.16 -34.20 -22.23
N VAL A 6 -5.30 -33.75 -21.74
CA VAL A 6 -5.48 -32.40 -21.17
C VAL A 6 -4.89 -32.41 -19.76
N LEU A 7 -3.70 -31.81 -19.59
CA LEU A 7 -3.14 -31.51 -18.28
C LEU A 7 -3.96 -30.39 -17.62
N GLN A 8 -4.70 -30.73 -16.57
CA GLN A 8 -5.34 -29.76 -15.69
C GLN A 8 -4.27 -29.02 -14.86
N ASN A 9 -4.15 -27.72 -15.10
CA ASN A 9 -3.41 -26.79 -14.24
C ASN A 9 -4.18 -26.61 -12.92
N GLY A 10 -3.87 -27.42 -11.91
CA GLY A 10 -4.30 -27.17 -10.54
C GLY A 10 -3.36 -26.17 -9.87
N GLU A 11 -3.84 -24.96 -9.57
CA GLU A 11 -3.21 -24.09 -8.56
C GLU A 11 -3.21 -24.83 -7.22
N PRO A 12 -2.09 -24.89 -6.48
CA PRO A 12 -2.14 -25.35 -5.10
C PRO A 12 -2.86 -24.29 -4.26
N ASP A 13 -3.98 -24.71 -3.65
CA ASP A 13 -4.75 -23.94 -2.68
C ASP A 13 -3.90 -23.73 -1.41
N VAL A 14 -3.14 -22.64 -1.41
CA VAL A 14 -2.23 -22.24 -0.31
C VAL A 14 -2.99 -22.08 1.01
N ASP A 15 -4.30 -21.75 0.97
CA ASP A 15 -5.13 -21.57 2.15
C ASP A 15 -5.48 -22.93 2.80
N LYS A 16 -5.63 -24.01 2.02
CA LYS A 16 -5.77 -25.38 2.54
C LYS A 16 -4.51 -25.89 3.23
N TRP A 17 -3.32 -25.53 2.76
CA TRP A 17 -2.07 -25.97 3.38
C TRP A 17 -1.87 -25.36 4.78
N TRP A 18 -2.25 -24.09 4.97
CA TRP A 18 -2.26 -23.45 6.29
C TRP A 18 -3.32 -24.05 7.23
N ALA A 19 -4.52 -24.38 6.72
CA ALA A 19 -5.59 -24.96 7.53
C ALA A 19 -5.26 -26.37 8.07
N THR A 20 -4.53 -27.19 7.30
CA THR A 20 -4.11 -28.53 7.74
C THR A 20 -3.06 -28.45 8.86
N ARG A 21 -2.21 -27.42 8.89
CA ARG A 21 -1.16 -27.26 9.90
C ARG A 21 -1.64 -26.61 11.21
N LEU A 22 -2.77 -25.88 11.18
CA LEU A 22 -3.43 -25.38 12.39
C LEU A 22 -4.28 -26.47 13.08
N ARG A 23 -4.89 -27.40 12.33
CA ARG A 23 -5.65 -28.52 12.91
C ARG A 23 -4.80 -29.52 13.70
N THR A 24 -3.53 -29.71 13.33
CA THR A 24 -2.62 -30.58 14.09
C THR A 24 -2.18 -29.97 15.43
N ARG A 25 -2.46 -28.69 15.70
CA ARG A 25 -2.13 -28.01 16.97
C ARG A 25 -3.26 -27.98 18.02
N THR A 26 -4.50 -28.39 17.69
CA THR A 26 -5.64 -28.22 18.61
C THR A 26 -6.36 -29.50 19.04
N THR A 27 -5.82 -30.69 18.77
CA THR A 27 -6.40 -31.95 19.29
C THR A 27 -5.37 -32.77 20.04
N LYS A 28 -5.25 -32.51 21.35
CA LYS A 28 -5.22 -33.53 22.42
C LYS A 28 -5.06 -32.83 23.77
N GLY A 29 -6.19 -32.69 24.48
CA GLY A 29 -6.18 -32.55 25.93
C GLY A 29 -5.67 -33.85 26.54
N GLY A 30 -4.72 -33.73 27.46
CA GLY A 30 -4.13 -34.84 28.20
C GLY A 30 -3.11 -34.26 29.16
N SER A 31 -3.50 -34.14 30.42
CA SER A 31 -2.61 -33.90 31.56
C SER A 31 -1.56 -34.99 31.61
N PHE A 32 -0.29 -34.67 31.32
CA PHE A 32 0.84 -35.55 31.58
C PHE A 32 2.07 -34.72 31.98
N GLU A 33 2.78 -35.22 32.97
CA GLU A 33 3.81 -34.57 33.78
C GLU A 33 4.94 -33.90 32.98
N LEU A 34 5.08 -32.58 33.17
CA LEU A 34 6.08 -31.73 32.53
C LEU A 34 7.51 -31.88 33.12
N ALA A 35 7.72 -32.78 34.08
CA ALA A 35 8.99 -32.87 34.82
C ALA A 35 9.99 -33.91 34.25
N SER A 36 9.55 -34.85 33.41
CA SER A 36 10.42 -35.93 32.89
C SER A 36 10.93 -35.68 31.45
N TYR A 37 10.34 -34.72 30.73
CA TYR A 37 10.72 -34.41 29.34
C TYR A 37 11.83 -33.35 29.22
N VAL A 38 12.00 -32.51 30.25
CA VAL A 38 13.07 -31.49 30.28
C VAL A 38 14.43 -32.09 30.65
N HIS A 39 14.47 -33.24 31.34
CA HIS A 39 15.73 -33.87 31.74
C HIS A 39 16.32 -34.80 30.66
N ASN A 40 15.51 -35.29 29.70
CA ASN A 40 15.96 -36.24 28.67
C ASN A 40 16.34 -35.58 27.32
N LEU A 41 16.06 -34.29 27.12
CA LEU A 41 16.52 -33.51 25.95
C LEU A 41 17.88 -32.83 26.19
N ALA A 42 18.41 -32.87 27.42
CA ALA A 42 19.72 -32.31 27.76
C ALA A 42 20.90 -33.28 27.53
N GLU A 43 20.65 -34.58 27.27
CA GLU A 43 21.71 -35.60 27.23
C GLU A 43 21.83 -36.38 25.89
N SER A 44 21.07 -36.05 24.84
CA SER A 44 21.12 -36.84 23.59
C SER A 44 20.94 -36.05 22.28
N GLY A 45 21.54 -34.86 22.20
CA GLY A 45 21.73 -34.15 20.93
C GLY A 45 23.12 -33.52 20.88
N PRO A 46 23.86 -33.62 19.76
CA PRO A 46 25.16 -32.98 19.68
C PRO A 46 24.96 -31.47 19.76
N ASP A 47 25.62 -30.86 20.74
CA ASP A 47 25.87 -29.43 20.83
C ASP A 47 26.19 -28.86 19.43
N PRO A 48 25.38 -27.92 18.90
CA PRO A 48 25.64 -27.33 17.59
C PRO A 48 26.96 -26.52 17.54
N ALA A 49 27.63 -26.33 18.68
CA ALA A 49 28.99 -25.79 18.74
C ALA A 49 30.11 -26.83 18.49
N ARG A 50 29.82 -28.15 18.46
CA ARG A 50 30.83 -29.21 18.32
C ARG A 50 30.82 -29.99 16.99
N SER A 51 29.96 -29.65 16.04
CA SER A 51 29.98 -30.22 14.67
C SER A 51 30.62 -29.31 13.62
N PHE A 52 31.51 -28.41 14.03
CA PHE A 52 32.43 -27.69 13.13
C PHE A 52 33.51 -28.64 12.59
N GLY A 53 33.10 -29.55 11.72
CA GLY A 53 34.00 -30.31 10.85
C GLY A 53 34.71 -29.36 9.90
N ASN A 54 36.04 -29.35 9.99
CA ASN A 54 37.03 -28.72 9.12
C ASN A 54 36.67 -27.34 8.54
N SER A 55 37.10 -26.30 9.26
CA SER A 55 37.12 -24.90 8.81
C SER A 55 37.87 -24.69 7.47
N CYS A 56 38.66 -25.66 7.01
CA CYS A 56 39.49 -25.57 5.81
C CYS A 56 38.70 -25.61 4.49
N GLU A 57 37.64 -26.42 4.35
CA GLU A 57 36.88 -26.52 3.08
C GLU A 57 35.97 -25.30 2.85
N LEU A 58 35.38 -24.77 3.93
CA LEU A 58 34.59 -23.54 3.88
C LEU A 58 35.46 -22.28 3.75
N GLN A 59 36.68 -22.29 4.30
CA GLN A 59 37.68 -21.25 4.00
C GLN A 59 38.24 -21.37 2.58
N ALA A 60 38.36 -22.58 2.02
CA ALA A 60 38.73 -22.77 0.62
C ALA A 60 37.63 -22.25 -0.32
N TRP A 61 36.35 -22.47 -0.01
CA TRP A 61 35.22 -21.86 -0.71
C TRP A 61 35.24 -20.33 -0.65
N GLY A 62 35.55 -19.75 0.52
CA GLY A 62 35.71 -18.30 0.67
C GLY A 62 36.93 -17.75 -0.08
N ARG A 63 38.03 -18.49 -0.14
CA ARG A 63 39.29 -18.08 -0.81
C ARG A 63 39.22 -18.21 -2.34
N ALA A 64 38.57 -19.25 -2.86
CA ALA A 64 38.45 -19.50 -4.30
C ALA A 64 37.57 -18.47 -5.03
N ILE A 65 36.60 -17.86 -4.32
CA ILE A 65 35.70 -16.84 -4.89
C ILE A 65 36.25 -15.42 -4.74
N LEU A 66 37.11 -15.15 -3.74
CA LEU A 66 37.42 -13.77 -3.33
C LEU A 66 38.80 -13.23 -3.70
N GLY A 67 39.73 -14.06 -4.17
CA GLY A 67 41.08 -13.60 -4.53
C GLY A 67 41.86 -13.11 -3.31
N GLU A 68 43.11 -13.52 -3.18
CA GLU A 68 43.98 -13.10 -2.09
C GLU A 68 44.22 -11.58 -2.15
N SER A 69 43.57 -10.84 -1.26
CA SER A 69 44.05 -9.52 -0.85
C SER A 69 43.98 -9.43 0.67
N GLU A 70 45.16 -9.37 1.27
CA GLU A 70 45.38 -9.26 2.70
C GLU A 70 44.90 -7.91 3.24
N GLY A 71 44.25 -7.94 4.42
CA GLY A 71 44.43 -6.87 5.41
C GLY A 71 43.55 -5.62 5.36
N ARG A 72 42.39 -5.61 4.67
CA ARG A 72 41.36 -4.58 4.87
C ARG A 72 40.07 -5.20 5.38
N CYS A 73 39.51 -4.61 6.45
CA CYS A 73 38.17 -4.92 6.93
C CYS A 73 37.25 -5.10 5.72
N LEU A 74 36.56 -6.24 5.65
CA LEU A 74 35.38 -6.43 4.80
C LEU A 74 34.23 -5.54 5.32
N THR A 75 34.44 -4.22 5.32
CA THR A 75 33.37 -3.32 4.90
C THR A 75 32.93 -3.88 3.56
N SER A 76 31.64 -4.23 3.41
CA SER A 76 30.96 -4.39 2.12
C SER A 76 31.85 -3.94 0.95
N GLY A 77 32.61 -4.86 0.35
CA GLY A 77 33.43 -4.51 -0.81
C GLY A 77 32.51 -3.84 -1.84
N PRO A 78 32.99 -2.82 -2.58
CA PRO A 78 32.14 -2.13 -3.53
C PRO A 78 31.45 -3.16 -4.41
N LEU A 79 30.11 -3.15 -4.44
CA LEU A 79 29.32 -4.08 -5.23
C LEU A 79 29.93 -4.13 -6.64
N ALA A 80 30.32 -5.33 -7.06
CA ALA A 80 31.06 -5.51 -8.30
C ALA A 80 30.28 -4.84 -9.45
N ALA A 81 30.97 -4.06 -10.27
CA ALA A 81 30.33 -3.20 -11.26
C ALA A 81 29.42 -3.98 -12.23
N ASP A 82 29.79 -5.23 -12.52
CA ASP A 82 29.02 -6.17 -13.33
C ASP A 82 27.65 -6.53 -12.71
N LEU A 83 27.55 -6.51 -11.38
CA LEU A 83 26.34 -6.87 -10.64
C LEU A 83 25.39 -5.69 -10.43
N ARG A 84 25.81 -4.43 -10.65
CA ARG A 84 25.02 -3.23 -10.34
C ARG A 84 23.84 -3.03 -11.30
N CYS A 85 22.89 -3.95 -11.32
CA CYS A 85 21.72 -3.94 -12.19
C CYS A 85 20.58 -3.14 -11.54
N ALA A 86 20.02 -2.18 -12.27
CA ALA A 86 18.80 -1.48 -11.90
C ALA A 86 17.80 -1.48 -13.06
N VAL A 87 16.51 -1.49 -12.76
CA VAL A 87 15.44 -1.56 -13.75
C VAL A 87 14.56 -0.32 -13.67
N GLY A 88 14.13 0.19 -14.83
CA GLY A 88 13.12 1.24 -14.87
C GLY A 88 11.80 0.75 -14.29
N LEU A 89 11.15 1.58 -13.46
CA LEU A 89 9.88 1.23 -12.83
C LEU A 89 8.77 0.97 -13.85
N ASP A 90 8.84 1.59 -15.03
CA ASP A 90 7.95 1.30 -16.15
C ASP A 90 7.97 -0.19 -16.56
N LYS A 91 9.16 -0.84 -16.54
CA LYS A 91 9.30 -2.27 -16.80
C LYS A 91 8.71 -3.12 -15.66
N VAL A 92 8.85 -2.69 -14.42
CA VAL A 92 8.24 -3.36 -13.24
C VAL A 92 6.72 -3.32 -13.31
N LEU A 93 6.15 -2.18 -13.71
CA LEU A 93 4.71 -1.96 -13.82
C LEU A 93 4.12 -2.44 -15.15
N HIS A 94 4.96 -2.88 -16.09
CA HIS A 94 4.56 -3.33 -17.43
C HIS A 94 3.52 -4.46 -17.38
N HIS A 95 2.56 -4.42 -18.31
CA HIS A 95 1.40 -5.34 -18.36
C HIS A 95 0.71 -5.51 -17.00
N PHE A 96 0.48 -4.39 -16.31
CA PHE A 96 -0.14 -4.35 -14.98
C PHE A 96 0.66 -5.14 -13.92
N GLY A 97 1.99 -5.01 -13.93
CA GLY A 97 2.87 -5.71 -12.99
C GLY A 97 2.96 -7.21 -13.25
N ARG A 98 3.01 -7.62 -14.52
CA ARG A 98 3.12 -9.05 -14.90
C ARG A 98 4.29 -9.74 -14.19
N GLU A 99 5.43 -9.07 -14.07
CA GLU A 99 6.62 -9.59 -13.42
C GLU A 99 6.43 -9.80 -11.91
N LEU A 100 5.61 -8.98 -11.26
CA LEU A 100 5.23 -9.15 -9.85
C LEU A 100 4.27 -10.32 -9.64
N ARG A 101 3.45 -10.67 -10.66
CA ARG A 101 2.42 -11.72 -10.57
C ARG A 101 2.89 -13.11 -10.99
N ARG A 102 3.87 -13.21 -11.89
CA ARG A 102 4.30 -14.51 -12.43
C ARG A 102 5.07 -15.30 -11.38
N ASN A 103 4.75 -16.57 -11.15
CA ASN A 103 5.64 -17.45 -10.39
C ASN A 103 6.70 -18.01 -11.36
N GLY A 104 7.98 -17.90 -11.00
CA GLY A 104 9.10 -18.32 -11.83
C GLY A 104 9.79 -17.20 -12.60
N THR A 105 11.06 -17.44 -12.90
CA THR A 105 12.06 -16.45 -13.29
C THR A 105 12.74 -16.87 -14.59
N LYS A 106 12.05 -16.71 -15.72
CA LYS A 106 12.70 -16.80 -17.03
C LYS A 106 13.15 -15.41 -17.47
N SER A 107 14.34 -15.02 -17.03
CA SER A 107 15.21 -14.04 -17.67
C SER A 107 16.43 -13.69 -16.81
N GLY A 108 17.58 -13.51 -17.46
CA GLY A 108 18.74 -12.77 -16.90
C GLY A 108 18.42 -11.32 -16.53
N CYS A 109 19.39 -10.59 -15.95
CA CYS A 109 19.24 -9.18 -15.55
C CYS A 109 18.67 -8.36 -16.72
N ARG A 110 17.42 -7.86 -16.56
CA ARG A 110 16.73 -7.03 -17.58
C ARG A 110 16.99 -5.53 -17.39
N GLY A 111 17.83 -5.20 -16.42
CA GLY A 111 18.21 -3.85 -16.03
C GLY A 111 19.43 -3.35 -16.80
N THR A 112 19.76 -2.09 -16.57
CA THR A 112 21.00 -1.46 -17.01
C THR A 112 21.98 -1.39 -15.84
N GLN A 113 23.28 -1.40 -16.12
CA GLN A 113 24.26 -1.10 -15.09
C GLN A 113 24.05 0.31 -14.56
N ALA A 114 24.04 0.46 -13.24
CA ALA A 114 23.72 1.71 -12.57
C ALA A 114 24.69 1.96 -11.41
N GLU A 115 25.33 3.12 -11.39
CA GLU A 115 26.18 3.53 -10.26
C GLU A 115 25.36 3.84 -9.00
N ARG A 116 24.12 4.30 -9.19
CA ARG A 116 23.16 4.57 -8.13
C ARG A 116 21.79 4.03 -8.47
N ILE A 117 21.07 3.60 -7.43
CA ILE A 117 19.71 3.10 -7.53
C ILE A 117 18.77 4.11 -6.88
N GLY A 118 17.75 4.55 -7.60
CA GLY A 118 16.80 5.52 -7.04
C GLY A 118 15.94 4.93 -5.92
N THR A 119 15.60 3.65 -5.98
CA THR A 119 14.76 3.00 -4.95
C THR A 119 15.02 1.51 -4.83
N PHE A 120 15.27 1.02 -3.63
CA PHE A 120 15.25 -0.41 -3.32
C PHE A 120 13.82 -0.83 -2.93
N ILE A 121 13.24 -1.82 -3.62
CA ILE A 121 11.91 -2.35 -3.31
C ILE A 121 12.07 -3.67 -2.56
N SER A 122 11.96 -3.61 -1.23
CA SER A 122 11.93 -4.78 -0.36
C SER A 122 10.51 -5.33 -0.25
N HIS A 123 10.35 -6.64 -0.44
CA HIS A 123 9.03 -7.26 -0.44
C HIS A 123 9.09 -8.76 -0.16
N ASP A 124 7.99 -9.31 0.37
CA ASP A 124 7.83 -10.76 0.48
C ASP A 124 7.38 -11.35 -0.88
N TRP A 125 8.13 -12.32 -1.41
CA TRP A 125 7.77 -13.08 -2.62
C TRP A 125 6.42 -13.79 -2.53
N GLY A 126 6.06 -14.34 -1.36
CA GLY A 126 4.85 -15.15 -1.18
C GLY A 126 3.54 -14.34 -1.31
N SER A 127 3.60 -13.04 -1.05
CA SER A 127 2.43 -12.17 -1.14
C SER A 127 1.98 -11.90 -2.59
N ARG A 128 0.66 -11.69 -2.77
CA ARG A 128 0.02 -11.53 -4.09
C ARG A 128 0.62 -10.37 -4.89
N GLY A 129 1.10 -10.67 -6.10
CA GLY A 129 1.72 -9.69 -6.99
C GLY A 129 0.82 -8.51 -7.39
N SER A 130 -0.49 -8.71 -7.50
CA SER A 130 -1.45 -7.65 -7.81
C SER A 130 -1.51 -6.58 -6.70
N LEU A 131 -1.38 -6.97 -5.43
CA LEU A 131 -1.37 -6.03 -4.31
C LEU A 131 -0.08 -5.19 -4.29
N LYS A 132 1.06 -5.81 -4.62
CA LYS A 132 2.34 -5.11 -4.82
C LYS A 132 2.23 -4.10 -5.95
N PHE A 133 1.66 -4.52 -7.09
CA PHE A 133 1.44 -3.65 -8.25
C PHE A 133 0.57 -2.43 -7.89
N MET A 134 -0.59 -2.65 -7.26
CA MET A 134 -1.47 -1.54 -6.84
C MET A 134 -0.77 -0.61 -5.85
N SER A 135 0.04 -1.15 -4.94
CA SER A 135 0.82 -0.35 -3.99
C SER A 135 1.85 0.54 -4.69
N LEU A 136 2.58 -0.01 -5.67
CA LEU A 136 3.54 0.75 -6.46
C LEU A 136 2.85 1.80 -7.35
N LEU A 137 1.68 1.50 -7.94
CA LEU A 137 0.89 2.51 -8.66
C LEU A 137 0.57 3.71 -7.76
N LEU A 138 0.09 3.46 -6.54
CA LEU A 138 -0.25 4.54 -5.62
C LEU A 138 0.98 5.31 -5.17
N ILE A 139 2.08 4.65 -4.84
CA ILE A 139 3.29 5.33 -4.38
C ILE A 139 3.87 6.25 -5.47
N PHE A 140 3.95 5.76 -6.72
CA PHE A 140 4.71 6.44 -7.77
C PHE A 140 3.86 7.29 -8.73
N ASN A 141 2.57 6.98 -8.92
CA ASN A 141 1.77 7.60 -9.99
C ASN A 141 0.63 8.47 -9.45
N SER A 142 0.14 8.25 -8.23
CA SER A 142 -1.04 8.97 -7.71
C SER A 142 -0.86 10.49 -7.66
N GLY A 143 0.31 10.98 -7.24
CA GLY A 143 0.58 12.42 -7.18
C GLY A 143 0.54 13.10 -8.54
N ALA A 144 1.17 12.51 -9.55
CA ALA A 144 1.12 13.01 -10.93
C ALA A 144 -0.30 12.91 -11.50
N ALA A 145 -1.00 11.81 -11.24
CA ALA A 145 -2.39 11.62 -11.66
C ALA A 145 -3.30 12.70 -11.09
N ALA A 146 -3.14 13.03 -9.80
CA ALA A 146 -3.89 14.11 -9.15
C ALA A 146 -3.64 15.47 -9.82
N VAL A 147 -2.36 15.85 -9.98
CA VAL A 147 -1.99 17.16 -10.56
C VAL A 147 -2.50 17.29 -11.99
N ILE A 148 -2.29 16.29 -12.84
CA ILE A 148 -2.71 16.34 -14.24
C ILE A 148 -4.23 16.30 -14.35
N ALA A 149 -4.93 15.48 -13.57
CA ALA A 149 -6.39 15.42 -13.58
C ALA A 149 -7.01 16.78 -13.23
N VAL A 150 -6.56 17.40 -12.14
CA VAL A 150 -7.05 18.73 -11.73
C VAL A 150 -6.70 19.78 -12.78
N SER A 151 -5.49 19.74 -13.36
CA SER A 151 -5.07 20.68 -14.40
C SER A 151 -5.93 20.57 -15.66
N VAL A 152 -6.24 19.34 -16.09
CA VAL A 152 -7.14 19.06 -17.22
C VAL A 152 -8.55 19.57 -16.90
N SER A 153 -9.09 19.28 -15.72
CA SER A 153 -10.41 19.77 -15.31
C SER A 153 -10.47 21.31 -15.27
N VAL A 154 -9.46 21.98 -14.71
CA VAL A 154 -9.37 23.46 -14.72
C VAL A 154 -9.34 23.98 -16.15
N THR A 155 -8.54 23.37 -17.03
CA THR A 155 -8.41 23.80 -18.43
C THR A 155 -9.74 23.66 -19.16
N VAL A 156 -10.42 22.51 -19.05
CA VAL A 156 -11.73 22.28 -19.64
C VAL A 156 -12.75 23.30 -19.10
N ALA A 157 -12.77 23.53 -17.80
CA ALA A 157 -13.68 24.49 -17.19
C ALA A 157 -13.42 25.94 -17.64
N LEU A 158 -12.16 26.34 -17.86
CA LEU A 158 -11.83 27.64 -18.43
C LEU A 158 -12.23 27.74 -19.90
N MET A 159 -11.96 26.71 -20.71
CA MET A 159 -12.40 26.68 -22.12
C MET A 159 -13.92 26.80 -22.23
N GLN A 160 -14.65 26.21 -21.30
CA GLN A 160 -16.08 26.41 -21.17
C GLN A 160 -16.41 27.84 -20.75
N ALA A 161 -15.78 28.38 -19.70
CA ALA A 161 -16.07 29.74 -19.23
C ALA A 161 -15.90 30.83 -20.31
N TYR A 162 -14.98 30.63 -21.27
CA TYR A 162 -14.73 31.52 -22.41
C TYR A 162 -15.44 31.10 -23.70
N ASP A 163 -16.38 30.15 -23.63
CA ASP A 163 -17.16 29.65 -24.77
C ASP A 163 -16.32 29.11 -25.95
N VAL A 164 -15.08 28.69 -25.67
CA VAL A 164 -14.20 27.98 -26.62
C VAL A 164 -14.72 26.56 -26.85
N MET A 165 -15.25 25.93 -25.78
CA MET A 165 -15.85 24.60 -25.83
C MET A 165 -17.37 24.71 -25.66
N PRO A 166 -18.17 24.18 -26.61
CA PRO A 166 -19.62 24.17 -26.47
C PRO A 166 -20.00 23.34 -25.25
N SER A 167 -20.82 23.90 -24.37
CA SER A 167 -21.32 23.22 -23.19
C SER A 167 -22.78 23.53 -22.99
N LYS A 168 -23.53 22.53 -22.52
CA LYS A 168 -24.96 22.70 -22.24
C LYS A 168 -25.10 23.36 -20.88
N SER A 169 -25.57 24.60 -20.89
CA SER A 169 -25.95 25.33 -19.68
C SER A 169 -27.26 24.79 -19.11
N SER A 170 -27.25 24.36 -17.85
CA SER A 170 -28.46 24.11 -17.07
C SER A 170 -28.62 25.19 -16.01
N LYS A 171 -29.82 25.79 -15.92
CA LYS A 171 -30.16 26.75 -14.86
C LYS A 171 -30.54 25.98 -13.59
N ARG A 172 -29.89 26.28 -12.46
CA ARG A 172 -30.20 25.76 -11.11
C ARG A 172 -30.54 26.90 -10.16
N LEU A 173 -31.50 26.72 -9.26
CA LEU A 173 -31.78 27.70 -8.20
C LEU A 173 -31.08 27.25 -6.91
N VAL A 174 -30.20 28.08 -6.32
CA VAL A 174 -29.55 27.80 -5.01
C VAL A 174 -29.58 29.04 -4.12
N GLY A 175 -30.36 29.00 -3.03
CA GLY A 175 -30.53 30.17 -2.15
C GLY A 175 -31.13 31.38 -2.87
N GLY A 176 -32.19 31.17 -3.67
CA GLY A 176 -32.90 32.23 -4.40
C GLY A 176 -32.20 32.76 -5.66
N MET A 177 -30.93 32.39 -5.89
CA MET A 177 -30.16 32.80 -7.07
C MET A 177 -30.21 31.73 -8.16
N VAL A 178 -30.31 32.13 -9.43
CA VAL A 178 -30.23 31.20 -10.57
C VAL A 178 -28.78 31.09 -11.05
N TYR A 179 -28.22 29.90 -10.96
CA TYR A 179 -26.87 29.51 -11.37
C TYR A 179 -26.94 28.84 -12.73
N ILE A 180 -25.98 29.11 -13.59
CA ILE A 180 -25.79 28.33 -14.80
C ILE A 180 -24.70 27.29 -14.53
N THR A 181 -25.09 26.05 -14.28
CA THR A 181 -24.15 24.93 -14.19
C THR A 181 -23.92 24.35 -15.58
N ARG A 182 -22.66 24.13 -15.93
CA ARG A 182 -22.28 23.46 -17.17
C ARG A 182 -22.22 21.95 -16.98
N SER A 183 -22.37 21.22 -18.08
CA SER A 183 -22.36 19.76 -18.12
C SER A 183 -21.01 19.23 -17.62
N GLY A 184 -21.00 18.07 -16.95
CA GLY A 184 -19.86 17.59 -16.15
C GLY A 184 -18.65 17.09 -16.94
N GLU A 185 -18.32 17.78 -18.03
CA GLU A 185 -17.18 17.49 -18.90
C GLU A 185 -15.85 17.67 -18.18
N ALA A 186 -15.69 18.68 -17.30
CA ALA A 186 -14.43 18.90 -16.60
C ALA A 186 -14.15 17.74 -15.64
N SER A 187 -15.17 17.24 -14.94
CA SER A 187 -15.09 15.99 -14.17
C SER A 187 -14.70 14.80 -15.03
N LEU A 188 -15.40 14.57 -16.15
CA LEU A 188 -15.18 13.41 -17.00
C LEU A 188 -13.77 13.40 -17.59
N CYS A 189 -13.31 14.52 -18.14
CA CYS A 189 -11.96 14.67 -18.64
C CYS A 189 -10.92 14.50 -17.53
N GLY A 190 -11.20 15.03 -16.34
CA GLY A 190 -10.37 14.83 -15.14
C GLY A 190 -10.24 13.37 -14.75
N LEU A 191 -11.34 12.60 -14.76
CA LEU A 191 -11.32 11.16 -14.48
C LEU A 191 -10.47 10.41 -15.51
N VAL A 192 -10.72 10.65 -16.80
CA VAL A 192 -9.99 9.97 -17.88
C VAL A 192 -8.50 10.26 -17.75
N ALA A 193 -8.14 11.53 -17.52
CA ALA A 193 -6.76 11.94 -17.27
C ALA A 193 -6.19 11.26 -16.01
N TYR A 194 -6.93 11.22 -14.90
CA TYR A 194 -6.52 10.58 -13.66
C TYR A 194 -6.20 9.10 -13.87
N LEU A 195 -7.12 8.34 -14.47
CA LEU A 195 -6.92 6.90 -14.70
C LEU A 195 -5.80 6.63 -15.69
N PHE A 196 -5.71 7.42 -16.76
CA PHE A 196 -4.64 7.30 -17.73
C PHE A 196 -3.27 7.54 -17.10
N ILE A 197 -3.10 8.65 -16.37
CA ILE A 197 -1.84 8.96 -15.70
C ILE A 197 -1.55 7.95 -14.58
N LEU A 198 -2.53 7.56 -13.78
CA LEU A 198 -2.34 6.57 -12.73
C LEU A 198 -1.78 5.25 -13.30
N CYS A 199 -2.29 4.78 -14.43
CA CYS A 199 -1.85 3.53 -15.07
C CYS A 199 -0.55 3.66 -15.87
N PHE A 200 -0.31 4.81 -16.51
CA PHE A 200 0.72 4.95 -17.54
C PHE A 200 1.82 5.98 -17.23
N TRP A 201 1.80 6.66 -16.08
CA TRP A 201 2.76 7.72 -15.75
C TRP A 201 4.23 7.30 -15.92
N GLN A 202 4.64 6.14 -15.39
CA GLN A 202 6.03 5.68 -15.55
C GLN A 202 6.40 5.40 -17.00
N ARG A 203 5.44 4.92 -17.81
CA ARG A 203 5.66 4.69 -19.24
C ARG A 203 5.78 6.02 -20.00
N ILE A 204 5.00 7.02 -19.63
CA ILE A 204 5.14 8.38 -20.19
C ILE A 204 6.51 8.96 -19.83
N LEU A 205 6.94 8.81 -18.58
CA LEU A 205 8.27 9.24 -18.16
C LEU A 205 9.39 8.47 -18.88
N SER A 206 9.20 7.18 -19.18
CA SER A 206 10.22 6.41 -19.91
C SER A 206 10.37 6.85 -21.36
N LEU A 207 9.29 7.32 -22.02
CA LEU A 207 9.40 7.99 -23.34
C LEU A 207 10.25 9.26 -23.29
N CYS A 208 10.32 9.93 -22.14
CA CYS A 208 11.16 11.09 -21.90
C CYS A 208 12.54 10.73 -21.28
N GLY A 209 12.90 9.44 -21.20
CA GLY A 209 14.15 8.98 -20.58
C GLY A 209 14.23 9.17 -19.06
N ARG A 210 13.10 9.35 -18.37
CA ARG A 210 13.01 9.72 -16.93
C ARG A 210 12.30 8.67 -16.06
N SER A 211 12.36 7.39 -16.41
CA SER A 211 11.77 6.32 -15.58
C SER A 211 12.50 6.23 -14.23
N ALA A 212 11.76 6.04 -13.14
CA ALA A 212 12.37 5.85 -11.83
C ALA A 212 13.23 4.57 -11.85
N SER A 213 14.53 4.71 -11.54
CA SER A 213 15.43 3.56 -11.40
C SER A 213 15.15 2.84 -10.09
N VAL A 214 14.84 1.56 -10.17
CA VAL A 214 14.53 0.74 -8.99
C VAL A 214 15.32 -0.57 -8.99
N PHE A 215 15.66 -1.04 -7.80
CA PHE A 215 16.10 -2.41 -7.59
C PHE A 215 14.91 -3.25 -7.15
N LEU A 216 14.67 -4.30 -7.92
CA LEU A 216 13.74 -5.37 -7.59
C LEU A 216 14.50 -6.66 -7.84
N ASP A 217 14.82 -7.38 -6.77
CA ASP A 217 15.58 -8.63 -6.75
C ASP A 217 15.27 -9.57 -7.92
N LYS A 218 13.99 -9.83 -8.19
CA LYS A 218 13.50 -10.73 -9.22
C LYS A 218 13.88 -10.32 -10.65
N LEU A 219 14.11 -9.03 -10.90
CA LEU A 219 14.44 -8.48 -12.21
C LEU A 219 15.92 -8.08 -12.33
N CYS A 220 16.55 -7.75 -11.21
CA CYS A 220 17.91 -7.22 -11.17
C CYS A 220 18.94 -8.33 -10.94
N ILE A 221 18.58 -9.38 -10.22
CA ILE A 221 19.43 -10.55 -10.02
C ILE A 221 19.23 -11.50 -11.20
N ASN A 222 20.31 -11.95 -11.82
CA ASN A 222 20.25 -12.98 -12.86
C ASN A 222 19.74 -14.28 -12.24
N GLN A 223 18.56 -14.75 -12.67
CA GLN A 223 17.92 -15.92 -12.08
C GLN A 223 18.31 -17.23 -12.78
N GLU A 224 19.02 -17.15 -13.93
CA GLU A 224 19.39 -18.29 -14.77
C GLU A 224 20.85 -18.71 -14.56
N ASN A 225 21.75 -17.75 -14.35
CA ASN A 225 23.15 -18.02 -14.03
C ASN A 225 23.33 -18.10 -12.51
N GLU A 226 23.49 -19.31 -11.97
CA GLU A 226 23.62 -19.56 -10.52
C GLU A 226 24.81 -18.84 -9.89
N GLU A 227 25.95 -18.72 -10.59
CA GLU A 227 27.14 -18.02 -10.07
C GLU A 227 26.88 -16.52 -9.94
N GLN A 228 26.29 -15.89 -10.97
CA GLN A 228 25.92 -14.47 -10.91
C GLN A 228 24.82 -14.22 -9.88
N LYS A 229 23.87 -15.15 -9.75
CA LYS A 229 22.82 -15.11 -8.75
C LYS A 229 23.40 -15.13 -7.35
N GLU A 230 24.30 -16.07 -7.08
CA GLU A 230 24.99 -16.21 -5.81
C GLU A 230 25.80 -14.95 -5.49
N ARG A 231 26.63 -14.48 -6.43
CA ARG A 231 27.40 -13.23 -6.26
C ARG A 231 26.50 -12.03 -5.98
N ALA A 232 25.36 -11.91 -6.66
CA ALA A 232 24.41 -10.81 -6.46
C ALA A 232 23.68 -10.91 -5.10
N ILE A 233 23.31 -12.11 -4.67
CA ILE A 233 22.70 -12.36 -3.34
C ILE A 233 23.71 -12.01 -2.23
N LEU A 234 24.97 -12.44 -2.38
CA LEU A 234 26.06 -12.07 -1.46
C LEU A 234 26.32 -10.55 -1.47
N GLY A 235 26.07 -9.90 -2.61
CA GLY A 235 26.18 -8.45 -2.79
C GLY A 235 24.94 -7.64 -2.38
N LEU A 236 23.89 -8.25 -1.80
CA LEU A 236 22.60 -7.58 -1.58
C LEU A 236 22.70 -6.30 -0.74
N ALA A 237 23.56 -6.29 0.28
CA ALA A 237 23.82 -5.09 1.10
C ALA A 237 24.44 -3.95 0.29
N GLY A 238 25.24 -4.27 -0.74
CA GLY A 238 25.82 -3.28 -1.64
C GLY A 238 24.76 -2.58 -2.50
N PHE A 239 23.69 -3.27 -2.91
CA PHE A 239 22.57 -2.63 -3.60
C PHE A 239 21.82 -1.65 -2.69
N LEU A 240 21.67 -1.99 -1.41
CA LEU A 240 21.08 -1.09 -0.41
C LEU A 240 21.97 0.14 -0.18
N ASP A 241 23.28 -0.04 -0.08
CA ASP A 241 24.23 1.06 0.12
C ASP A 241 24.14 2.12 -1.01
N ILE A 242 24.07 1.67 -2.27
CA ILE A 242 23.95 2.56 -3.44
C ILE A 242 22.50 3.00 -3.75
N SER A 243 21.52 2.61 -2.94
CA SER A 243 20.12 3.00 -3.12
C SER A 243 19.79 4.31 -2.41
N ASP A 244 19.02 5.21 -3.01
CA ASP A 244 18.66 6.50 -2.40
C ASP A 244 17.58 6.37 -1.33
N ARG A 245 16.67 5.39 -1.45
CA ARG A 245 15.59 5.13 -0.49
C ARG A 245 15.16 3.66 -0.48
N LEU A 246 14.53 3.24 0.61
CA LEU A 246 13.97 1.90 0.80
C LEU A 246 12.43 1.95 0.83
N ILE A 247 11.78 1.21 -0.06
CA ILE A 247 10.32 0.97 0.01
C ILE A 247 10.09 -0.45 0.50
N ILE A 248 9.37 -0.59 1.60
CA ILE A 248 8.96 -1.86 2.17
C ILE A 248 7.49 -2.11 1.80
N LEU A 249 7.25 -3.07 0.91
CA LEU A 249 5.91 -3.56 0.60
C LEU A 249 5.52 -4.62 1.65
N TRP A 250 4.94 -4.15 2.75
CA TRP A 250 4.70 -4.98 3.92
C TRP A 250 3.47 -5.86 3.76
N SER A 251 3.67 -7.16 3.98
CA SER A 251 2.66 -8.19 4.19
C SER A 251 2.77 -8.75 5.61
N PRO A 252 1.75 -9.46 6.13
CA PRO A 252 1.85 -10.14 7.43
C PRO A 252 3.07 -11.06 7.56
N SER A 253 3.49 -11.70 6.46
CA SER A 253 4.65 -12.60 6.38
C SER A 253 6.00 -11.89 6.28
N TYR A 254 6.05 -10.57 6.12
CA TYR A 254 7.30 -9.86 5.78
C TYR A 254 8.39 -10.03 6.84
N PHE A 255 8.04 -9.87 8.12
CA PHE A 255 8.99 -10.00 9.23
C PHE A 255 9.33 -11.47 9.55
N ASP A 256 8.55 -12.41 9.04
CA ASP A 256 8.83 -13.83 9.18
C ASP A 256 9.84 -14.33 8.15
N ARG A 257 10.36 -13.47 7.25
CA ARG A 257 11.30 -13.87 6.20
C ARG A 257 12.70 -13.40 6.46
N LEU A 258 13.63 -14.35 6.41
CA LEU A 258 15.04 -14.14 6.73
C LEU A 258 15.70 -13.07 5.83
N TRP A 259 15.50 -13.14 4.51
CA TRP A 259 16.06 -12.15 3.57
C TRP A 259 15.48 -10.75 3.75
N CYS A 260 14.17 -10.62 3.98
CA CYS A 260 13.53 -9.32 4.26
C CYS A 260 14.06 -8.71 5.56
N ALA A 261 14.24 -9.51 6.60
CA ALA A 261 14.85 -9.08 7.85
C ALA A 261 16.31 -8.62 7.65
N TYR A 262 17.08 -9.32 6.82
CA TYR A 262 18.45 -8.95 6.47
C TYR A 262 18.53 -7.64 5.67
N GLU A 263 17.63 -7.40 4.71
CA GLU A 263 17.56 -6.14 3.98
C GLU A 263 17.32 -4.96 4.94
N LEU A 264 16.40 -5.15 5.88
CA LEU A 264 16.10 -4.15 6.89
C LEU A 264 17.25 -3.94 7.88
N ALA A 265 17.95 -5.01 8.26
CA ALA A 265 19.17 -4.95 9.06
C ALA A 265 20.23 -4.09 8.41
N SER A 266 20.47 -4.35 7.12
CA SER A 266 21.44 -3.63 6.30
C SER A 266 21.08 -2.14 6.24
N TRP A 267 19.79 -1.82 6.05
CA TRP A 267 19.34 -0.43 6.00
C TRP A 267 19.42 0.29 7.36
N LEU A 268 19.14 -0.41 8.46
CA LEU A 268 19.32 0.09 9.82
C LEU A 268 20.79 0.36 10.16
N ARG A 269 21.69 -0.51 9.72
CA ARG A 269 23.14 -0.33 9.85
C ARG A 269 23.60 0.95 9.14
N LEU A 270 23.07 1.25 7.96
CA LEU A 270 23.35 2.49 7.23
C LEU A 270 22.76 3.75 7.91
N SER A 271 21.95 3.61 8.97
CA SER A 271 21.29 4.72 9.68
C SER A 271 20.34 5.55 8.80
N ARG A 272 19.71 4.93 7.79
CA ARG A 272 18.87 5.61 6.76
C ARG A 272 17.37 5.43 6.94
N MET A 273 16.90 5.18 8.17
CA MET A 273 15.47 4.96 8.45
C MET A 273 14.56 6.14 8.08
N LYS A 274 15.10 7.35 7.99
CA LYS A 274 14.37 8.55 7.51
C LYS A 274 13.98 8.45 6.03
N ASP A 275 14.73 7.68 5.25
CA ASP A 275 14.55 7.48 3.82
C ASP A 275 13.80 6.16 3.53
N THR A 276 13.03 5.66 4.51
CA THR A 276 12.22 4.44 4.39
C THR A 276 10.75 4.79 4.23
N THR A 277 10.09 4.14 3.28
CA THR A 277 8.62 4.16 3.14
C THR A 277 8.07 2.76 3.36
N LEU A 278 7.27 2.57 4.40
CA LEU A 278 6.55 1.31 4.60
C LEU A 278 5.13 1.44 4.04
N MET A 279 4.74 0.51 3.17
CA MET A 279 3.45 0.49 2.51
C MET A 279 2.78 -0.87 2.72
N PRO A 280 1.73 -0.96 3.55
CA PRO A 280 0.94 -2.17 3.68
C PRO A 280 0.27 -2.51 2.35
N ILE A 281 0.46 -3.73 1.85
CA ILE A 281 -0.03 -4.12 0.51
C ILE A 281 -1.57 -4.15 0.41
N HIS A 282 -2.27 -4.24 1.54
CA HIS A 282 -3.74 -4.20 1.61
C HIS A 282 -4.32 -2.77 1.65
N LEU A 283 -3.49 -1.75 1.87
CA LEU A 283 -3.94 -0.36 1.88
C LEU A 283 -4.36 0.12 0.48
N ALA A 284 -3.57 -0.22 -0.54
CA ALA A 284 -3.81 0.24 -1.90
C ALA A 284 -5.18 -0.15 -2.48
N PRO A 285 -5.65 -1.41 -2.40
CA PRO A 285 -6.98 -1.75 -2.90
C PRO A 285 -8.11 -1.05 -2.14
N ALA A 286 -7.96 -0.80 -0.83
CA ALA A 286 -8.98 -0.07 -0.07
C ALA A 286 -9.11 1.38 -0.57
N LEU A 287 -7.99 2.10 -0.74
CA LEU A 287 -7.99 3.47 -1.25
C LEU A 287 -8.50 3.56 -2.69
N LEU A 288 -8.11 2.61 -3.54
CA LEU A 288 -8.57 2.56 -4.93
C LEU A 288 -10.08 2.27 -4.99
N ALA A 289 -10.60 1.36 -4.17
CA ALA A 289 -12.04 1.08 -4.11
C ALA A 289 -12.86 2.33 -3.75
N ILE A 290 -12.43 3.09 -2.74
CA ILE A 290 -13.06 4.37 -2.37
C ILE A 290 -13.02 5.34 -3.55
N THR A 291 -11.83 5.52 -4.15
CA THR A 291 -11.61 6.46 -5.25
C THR A 291 -12.49 6.14 -6.47
N PHE A 292 -12.54 4.86 -6.89
CA PHE A 292 -13.35 4.41 -8.03
C PHE A 292 -14.85 4.55 -7.77
N SER A 293 -15.31 4.23 -6.55
CA SER A 293 -16.72 4.42 -6.18
C SER A 293 -17.11 5.89 -6.23
N MET A 294 -16.29 6.79 -5.69
CA MET A 294 -16.56 8.22 -5.71
C MET A 294 -16.67 8.77 -7.12
N TRP A 295 -15.72 8.42 -8.00
CA TRP A 295 -15.80 8.79 -9.41
C TRP A 295 -17.05 8.24 -10.09
N SER A 296 -17.41 6.98 -9.81
CA SER A 296 -18.60 6.34 -10.37
C SER A 296 -19.88 7.06 -9.94
N SER A 297 -20.01 7.38 -8.64
CA SER A 297 -21.16 8.12 -8.12
C SER A 297 -21.26 9.54 -8.72
N ILE A 298 -20.14 10.24 -8.87
CA ILE A 298 -20.10 11.57 -9.53
C ILE A 298 -20.57 11.46 -10.99
N LEU A 299 -20.07 10.47 -11.75
CA LEU A 299 -20.47 10.27 -13.13
C LEU A 299 -21.95 9.91 -13.28
N ILE A 300 -22.47 9.01 -12.44
CA ILE A 300 -23.90 8.66 -12.46
C ILE A 300 -24.75 9.89 -12.19
N PHE A 301 -24.35 10.74 -11.24
CA PHE A 301 -25.05 11.97 -10.93
C PHE A 301 -25.02 12.97 -12.11
N ILE A 302 -23.86 13.19 -12.73
CA ILE A 302 -23.70 14.05 -13.91
C ILE A 302 -24.55 13.53 -15.08
N TYR A 303 -24.53 12.21 -15.32
CA TYR A 303 -25.30 11.56 -16.37
C TYR A 303 -26.81 11.73 -16.15
N ALA A 304 -27.28 11.55 -14.91
CA ALA A 304 -28.68 11.76 -14.53
C ALA A 304 -29.15 13.19 -14.81
N ILE A 305 -28.34 14.19 -14.43
CA ILE A 305 -28.64 15.61 -14.69
C ILE A 305 -28.71 15.89 -16.19
N THR A 306 -27.76 15.37 -16.96
CA THR A 306 -27.66 15.60 -18.40
C THR A 306 -28.88 15.03 -19.11
N ILE A 307 -29.26 13.79 -18.78
CA ILE A 307 -30.46 13.16 -19.34
C ILE A 307 -31.74 13.91 -18.97
N ARG A 308 -31.89 14.29 -17.70
CA ARG A 308 -33.03 15.09 -17.25
C ARG A 308 -33.16 16.38 -18.05
N SER A 309 -32.06 17.10 -18.26
CA SER A 309 -32.06 18.34 -19.04
C SER A 309 -32.44 18.12 -20.51
N TYR A 310 -32.01 16.99 -21.09
CA TYR A 310 -32.35 16.64 -22.46
C TYR A 310 -33.84 16.32 -22.62
N PHE A 311 -34.43 15.57 -21.69
CA PHE A 311 -35.86 15.24 -21.74
C PHE A 311 -36.77 16.44 -21.46
N LEU A 312 -36.42 17.29 -20.48
CA LEU A 312 -37.19 18.50 -20.18
C LEU A 312 -37.13 19.54 -21.30
N GLY A 313 -36.07 19.55 -22.11
CA GLY A 313 -35.89 20.50 -23.20
C GLY A 313 -36.63 20.16 -24.50
N LYS A 314 -37.11 18.93 -24.68
CA LYS A 314 -37.70 18.47 -25.95
C LYS A 314 -39.21 18.27 -25.94
N ASP A 315 -39.83 17.99 -24.79
CA ASP A 315 -41.28 17.74 -24.71
C ASP A 315 -41.90 18.50 -23.51
N THR A 316 -42.59 19.61 -23.78
CA THR A 316 -43.43 20.31 -22.79
C THR A 316 -44.65 19.52 -22.33
N GLN A 317 -44.90 18.33 -22.88
CA GLN A 317 -46.11 17.52 -22.65
C GLN A 317 -45.80 16.11 -22.10
N ARG A 318 -44.65 15.92 -21.43
CA ARG A 318 -44.35 14.66 -20.74
C ARG A 318 -44.88 14.71 -19.30
N SER A 319 -45.57 13.65 -18.86
CA SER A 319 -46.13 13.54 -17.52
C SER A 319 -45.03 13.66 -16.46
N GLY A 320 -45.26 14.45 -15.41
CA GLY A 320 -44.31 14.62 -14.30
C GLY A 320 -43.93 13.31 -13.59
N SER A 321 -44.73 12.26 -13.76
CA SER A 321 -44.45 10.90 -13.28
C SER A 321 -43.16 10.31 -13.87
N ASP A 322 -42.89 10.54 -15.16
CA ASP A 322 -41.78 9.90 -15.85
C ASP A 322 -40.43 10.48 -15.42
N VAL A 323 -40.39 11.80 -15.21
CA VAL A 323 -39.20 12.51 -14.71
C VAL A 323 -38.89 12.09 -13.28
N LEU A 324 -39.92 11.94 -12.44
CA LEU A 324 -39.76 11.50 -11.04
C LEU A 324 -39.23 10.05 -10.97
N GLN A 325 -39.76 9.14 -11.79
CA GLN A 325 -39.28 7.77 -11.86
C GLN A 325 -37.81 7.69 -12.30
N PHE A 326 -37.41 8.48 -13.30
CA PHE A 326 -36.02 8.54 -13.76
C PHE A 326 -35.06 9.09 -12.69
N ASP A 327 -35.44 10.20 -12.03
CA ASP A 327 -34.68 10.78 -10.92
C ASP A 327 -34.53 9.78 -9.76
N MET A 328 -35.58 9.02 -9.45
CA MET A 328 -35.55 7.98 -8.41
C MET A 328 -34.60 6.84 -8.78
N VAL A 329 -34.68 6.28 -9.99
CA VAL A 329 -33.82 5.16 -10.42
C VAL A 329 -32.34 5.58 -10.43
N THR A 330 -32.03 6.75 -10.97
CA THR A 330 -30.65 7.24 -11.01
C THR A 330 -30.12 7.60 -9.63
N GLY A 331 -30.93 8.19 -8.76
CA GLY A 331 -30.59 8.44 -7.37
C GLY A 331 -30.29 7.14 -6.60
N VAL A 332 -31.12 6.12 -6.77
CA VAL A 332 -30.91 4.78 -6.17
C VAL A 332 -29.61 4.16 -6.68
N ALA A 333 -29.33 4.24 -7.99
CA ALA A 333 -28.09 3.71 -8.56
C ALA A 333 -26.85 4.42 -8.00
N ALA A 334 -26.85 5.75 -7.95
CA ALA A 334 -25.75 6.54 -7.38
C ALA A 334 -25.53 6.22 -5.89
N PHE A 335 -26.63 6.05 -5.14
CA PHE A 335 -26.61 5.66 -3.74
C PHE A 335 -26.02 4.25 -3.54
N LEU A 336 -26.46 3.27 -4.33
CA LEU A 336 -25.91 1.91 -4.27
C LEU A 336 -24.41 1.88 -4.61
N CYS A 337 -23.98 2.63 -5.64
CA CYS A 337 -22.56 2.75 -5.96
C CYS A 337 -21.74 3.37 -4.83
N ALA A 338 -22.28 4.40 -4.15
CA ALA A 338 -21.63 5.05 -3.02
C ALA A 338 -21.59 4.15 -1.79
N VAL A 339 -22.68 3.45 -1.48
CA VAL A 339 -22.77 2.58 -0.30
C VAL A 339 -21.96 1.29 -0.51
N VAL A 340 -22.20 0.55 -1.59
CA VAL A 340 -21.54 -0.73 -1.83
C VAL A 340 -20.07 -0.50 -2.16
N GLY A 341 -19.77 0.37 -3.13
CA GLY A 341 -18.42 0.61 -3.59
C GLY A 341 -17.60 1.52 -2.68
N GLY A 342 -18.25 2.48 -2.01
CA GLY A 342 -17.57 3.53 -1.25
C GLY A 342 -17.51 3.27 0.24
N ILE A 343 -18.39 2.42 0.78
CA ILE A 343 -18.43 2.09 2.20
C ILE A 343 -18.21 0.58 2.42
N ILE A 344 -19.05 -0.30 1.88
CA ILE A 344 -19.02 -1.73 2.20
C ILE A 344 -17.71 -2.39 1.74
N LEU A 345 -17.37 -2.26 0.44
CA LEU A 345 -16.16 -2.86 -0.11
C LEU A 345 -14.88 -2.29 0.54
N PRO A 346 -14.69 -0.96 0.69
CA PRO A 346 -13.57 -0.40 1.42
C PRO A 346 -13.51 -0.82 2.88
N THR A 347 -14.64 -0.97 3.56
CA THR A 347 -14.69 -1.49 4.94
C THR A 347 -14.17 -2.92 4.97
N HIS A 348 -14.62 -3.79 4.06
CA HIS A 348 -14.12 -5.16 3.96
C HIS A 348 -12.61 -5.21 3.71
N LEU A 349 -12.10 -4.40 2.78
CA LEU A 349 -10.67 -4.34 2.47
C LEU A 349 -9.84 -3.76 3.62
N SER A 350 -10.32 -2.69 4.24
CA SER A 350 -9.67 -2.02 5.38
C SER A 350 -9.65 -2.91 6.62
N ARG A 351 -10.62 -3.82 6.79
CA ARG A 351 -10.57 -4.84 7.84
C ARG A 351 -9.42 -5.81 7.64
N ARG A 352 -9.16 -6.26 6.41
CA ARG A 352 -7.99 -7.13 6.13
C ARG A 352 -6.69 -6.43 6.48
N LEU A 353 -6.60 -5.13 6.15
CA LEU A 353 -5.49 -4.28 6.58
C LEU A 353 -5.41 -4.20 8.11
N ALA A 354 -6.50 -3.88 8.79
CA ALA A 354 -6.54 -3.74 10.24
C ALA A 354 -6.15 -5.04 10.96
N ASN A 355 -6.66 -6.18 10.52
CA ASN A 355 -6.33 -7.49 11.07
C ASN A 355 -4.84 -7.79 10.91
N SER A 356 -4.27 -7.47 9.74
CA SER A 356 -2.83 -7.59 9.52
C SER A 356 -2.05 -6.69 10.49
N LEU A 357 -2.45 -5.43 10.62
CA LEU A 357 -1.76 -4.45 11.46
C LEU A 357 -1.89 -4.72 12.97
N ARG A 358 -2.91 -5.45 13.41
CA ARG A 358 -3.06 -5.86 14.83
C ARG A 358 -1.97 -6.81 15.28
N LEU A 359 -1.48 -7.68 14.39
CA LEU A 359 -0.43 -8.65 14.71
C LEU A 359 0.96 -8.02 14.68
N LEU A 360 1.10 -6.90 13.98
CA LEU A 360 2.39 -6.24 13.75
C LEU A 360 3.17 -5.85 15.03
N PRO A 361 2.55 -5.25 16.08
CA PRO A 361 3.27 -4.96 17.31
C PRO A 361 3.84 -6.21 17.97
N GLN A 362 3.06 -7.31 18.02
CA GLN A 362 3.48 -8.58 18.60
C GLN A 362 4.59 -9.22 17.76
N GLN A 363 4.45 -9.24 16.43
CA GLN A 363 5.48 -9.74 15.51
C GLN A 363 6.81 -9.01 15.69
N LEU A 364 6.77 -7.69 15.88
CA LEU A 364 7.98 -6.88 16.09
C LEU A 364 8.57 -7.04 17.49
N GLU A 365 7.73 -7.34 18.49
CA GLU A 365 8.16 -7.55 19.88
C GLU A 365 8.79 -8.93 20.09
N SER A 366 8.18 -9.97 19.53
CA SER A 366 8.71 -11.33 19.54
C SER A 366 9.66 -11.61 18.37
N PHE A 367 10.01 -10.59 17.57
CA PHE A 367 10.89 -10.76 16.42
C PHE A 367 12.21 -11.39 16.85
N SER A 368 12.61 -12.47 16.20
CA SER A 368 13.97 -12.99 16.28
C SER A 368 14.42 -13.45 14.90
N ILE A 369 15.63 -13.04 14.50
CA ILE A 369 16.25 -13.53 13.27
C ILE A 369 16.43 -15.06 13.30
N ARG A 370 16.50 -15.65 14.51
CA ARG A 370 16.58 -17.10 14.71
C ARG A 370 15.32 -17.83 14.31
N GLU A 371 14.17 -17.20 14.44
CA GLU A 371 12.87 -17.78 14.08
C GLU A 371 12.43 -17.41 12.66
N ALA A 372 13.14 -16.50 11.98
CA ALA A 372 12.79 -16.09 10.62
C ALA A 372 12.89 -17.26 9.63
N ASN A 373 11.87 -17.45 8.78
CA ASN A 373 11.80 -18.51 7.79
C ASN A 373 12.80 -18.29 6.64
N CYS A 374 13.51 -19.36 6.27
CA CYS A 374 14.39 -19.47 5.11
C CYS A 374 13.87 -20.55 4.17
N PHE A 375 13.84 -20.26 2.87
CA PHE A 375 13.36 -21.21 1.85
C PHE A 375 14.16 -22.51 1.85
N CYS A 376 15.50 -22.41 1.95
CA CYS A 376 16.38 -23.58 2.00
C CYS A 376 16.05 -24.49 3.20
N CYS A 377 15.87 -23.92 4.39
CA CYS A 377 15.64 -24.67 5.62
C CYS A 377 14.27 -25.34 5.64
N SER A 378 13.25 -24.69 5.05
CA SER A 378 11.90 -25.25 4.97
C SER A 378 11.77 -26.44 4.01
N HIS A 379 12.80 -26.70 3.19
CA HIS A 379 12.87 -27.84 2.27
C HIS A 379 14.08 -28.72 2.56
N ASP A 380 14.54 -28.76 3.81
CA ASP A 380 15.67 -29.60 4.25
C ASP A 380 16.94 -29.41 3.43
N HIS A 381 17.18 -28.18 2.97
CA HIS A 381 18.29 -27.80 2.09
C HIS A 381 18.30 -28.55 0.75
N VAL A 382 17.13 -28.97 0.25
CA VAL A 382 16.97 -29.60 -1.07
C VAL A 382 15.93 -28.83 -1.86
N HIS A 383 16.26 -28.39 -3.07
CA HIS A 383 15.32 -27.65 -3.91
C HIS A 383 14.13 -28.56 -4.31
N PRO A 384 12.87 -28.14 -4.09
CA PRO A 384 11.70 -29.01 -4.25
C PRO A 384 11.52 -29.53 -5.69
N GLU A 385 11.81 -28.68 -6.69
CA GLU A 385 11.68 -29.03 -8.12
C GLU A 385 12.94 -29.70 -8.70
N THR A 386 14.12 -29.06 -8.58
CA THR A 386 15.36 -29.56 -9.20
C THR A 386 16.04 -30.68 -8.43
N LYS A 387 15.65 -30.91 -7.17
CA LYS A 387 16.27 -31.88 -6.24
C LYS A 387 17.76 -31.65 -5.95
N LYS A 388 18.29 -30.48 -6.31
CA LYS A 388 19.67 -30.11 -6.00
C LYS A 388 19.79 -29.61 -4.56
N ASP A 389 20.94 -29.84 -3.95
CA ASP A 389 21.27 -29.29 -2.64
C ASP A 389 21.31 -27.76 -2.71
N LEU A 390 20.77 -27.13 -1.66
CA LEU A 390 20.72 -25.69 -1.50
C LEU A 390 21.71 -25.26 -0.41
N PRO A 391 22.54 -24.24 -0.67
CA PRO A 391 23.31 -23.63 0.40
C PRO A 391 22.36 -23.06 1.47
N CYS A 392 22.80 -23.09 2.73
CA CYS A 392 21.99 -22.62 3.84
C CYS A 392 22.03 -21.09 3.93
N ASP A 393 20.98 -20.41 3.45
CA ASP A 393 20.78 -18.96 3.55
C ASP A 393 20.96 -18.45 4.99
N ARG A 394 20.51 -19.21 5.99
CA ARG A 394 20.63 -18.86 7.41
C ARG A 394 22.08 -18.77 7.85
N ARG A 395 22.89 -19.78 7.52
CA ARG A 395 24.33 -19.78 7.85
C ARG A 395 25.03 -18.60 7.19
N LEU A 396 24.66 -18.31 5.93
CA LEU A 396 25.21 -17.17 5.21
C LEU A 396 24.86 -15.84 5.88
N ILE A 397 23.58 -15.58 6.14
CA ILE A 397 23.13 -14.33 6.76
C ILE A 397 23.73 -14.17 8.16
N TYR A 398 23.82 -15.24 8.95
CA TYR A 398 24.46 -15.17 10.27
C TYR A 398 25.93 -14.81 10.18
N LYS A 399 26.66 -15.38 9.22
CA LYS A 399 28.07 -15.03 8.98
C LYS A 399 28.20 -13.54 8.62
N MET A 400 27.30 -13.01 7.78
CA MET A 400 27.29 -11.59 7.43
C MET A 400 26.97 -10.70 8.64
N LEU A 401 25.97 -11.07 9.45
CA LEU A 401 25.63 -10.34 10.67
C LEU A 401 26.77 -10.38 11.70
N LEU A 402 27.45 -11.52 11.87
CA LEU A 402 28.62 -11.67 12.77
C LEU A 402 29.78 -10.78 12.32
N GLN A 403 30.03 -10.66 11.01
CA GLN A 403 31.05 -9.74 10.50
C GLN A 403 30.73 -8.28 10.83
N TRP A 404 29.46 -7.93 10.98
CA TRP A 404 29.02 -6.58 11.35
C TRP A 404 29.08 -6.30 12.85
N GLN A 405 29.48 -7.28 13.67
CA GLN A 405 29.48 -7.19 15.13
C GLN A 405 30.22 -5.97 15.67
N GLN A 406 31.34 -5.59 15.04
CA GLN A 406 32.13 -4.42 15.44
C GLN A 406 31.35 -3.10 15.39
N ASP A 407 30.36 -3.00 14.48
CA ASP A 407 29.53 -1.79 14.33
C ASP A 407 28.40 -1.73 15.37
N PHE A 408 28.07 -2.85 16.03
CA PHE A 408 26.96 -2.96 16.98
C PHE A 408 27.39 -2.90 18.45
N THR A 409 28.61 -3.32 18.79
CA THR A 409 29.08 -3.51 20.18
C THR A 409 29.68 -2.26 20.84
N GLY A 410 29.35 -1.04 20.37
CA GLY A 410 29.80 0.21 21.01
C GLY A 410 29.28 0.43 22.44
N SER A 411 28.30 -0.37 22.88
CA SER A 411 27.82 -0.44 24.26
C SER A 411 28.43 -1.68 24.92
N GLY A 412 29.19 -1.51 26.01
CA GLY A 412 29.95 -2.57 26.72
C GLY A 412 29.13 -3.70 27.37
N GLU A 413 28.03 -4.14 26.75
CA GLU A 413 27.21 -5.28 27.14
C GLU A 413 27.54 -6.52 26.31
N SER A 414 27.62 -7.67 26.98
CA SER A 414 27.98 -8.98 26.40
C SER A 414 26.82 -9.65 25.65
N PHE A 415 26.22 -8.98 24.67
CA PHE A 415 25.23 -9.62 23.79
C PHE A 415 25.91 -10.45 22.69
N THR A 416 25.30 -11.58 22.32
CA THR A 416 25.64 -12.20 21.03
C THR A 416 25.20 -11.28 19.90
N THR A 417 25.90 -11.26 18.76
CA THR A 417 25.60 -10.35 17.64
C THR A 417 24.16 -10.45 17.13
N LEU A 418 23.59 -11.66 17.19
CA LEU A 418 22.21 -11.90 16.80
C LEU A 418 21.20 -11.32 17.80
N GLU A 419 21.50 -11.35 19.10
CA GLU A 419 20.69 -10.67 20.12
C GLU A 419 20.77 -9.16 20.00
N ALA A 420 21.97 -8.61 19.77
CA ALA A 420 22.13 -7.18 19.54
C ALA A 420 21.31 -6.72 18.32
N PHE A 421 21.27 -7.54 17.27
CA PHE A 421 20.43 -7.30 16.11
C PHE A 421 18.93 -7.35 16.43
N ASP A 422 18.47 -8.43 17.06
CA ASP A 422 17.07 -8.60 17.47
C ASP A 422 16.62 -7.44 18.38
N PHE A 423 17.47 -7.06 19.34
CA PHE A 423 17.28 -5.91 20.21
C PHE A 423 17.14 -4.62 19.42
N ARG A 424 18.03 -4.35 18.45
CA ARG A 424 17.95 -3.14 17.61
C ARG A 424 16.67 -3.10 16.79
N ILE A 425 16.19 -4.22 16.25
CA ILE A 425 14.87 -4.27 15.58
C ILE A 425 13.76 -3.94 16.57
N ARG A 426 13.73 -4.61 17.73
CA ARG A 426 12.69 -4.38 18.75
C ARG A 426 12.68 -2.94 19.28
N GLN A 427 13.85 -2.32 19.42
CA GLN A 427 13.99 -0.97 20.00
C GLN A 427 13.90 0.15 18.97
N THR A 428 14.47 -0.02 17.79
CA THR A 428 14.54 1.06 16.78
C THR A 428 13.41 0.94 15.76
N LEU A 429 13.18 -0.27 15.24
CA LEU A 429 12.21 -0.49 14.18
C LEU A 429 10.78 -0.49 14.72
N LYS A 430 10.50 -1.19 15.83
CA LYS A 430 9.13 -1.26 16.39
C LYS A 430 8.51 0.13 16.60
N PRO A 431 9.16 1.09 17.29
CA PRO A 431 8.59 2.42 17.44
C PRO A 431 8.46 3.14 16.10
N TRP A 432 9.42 2.98 15.18
CA TRP A 432 9.31 3.60 13.85
C TRP A 432 8.12 3.07 13.03
N VAL A 433 7.93 1.75 12.96
CA VAL A 433 6.83 1.11 12.23
C VAL A 433 5.48 1.48 12.85
N LEU A 434 5.36 1.38 14.17
CA LEU A 434 4.12 1.71 14.88
C LEU A 434 3.76 3.19 14.75
N ARG A 435 4.76 4.09 14.73
CA ARG A 435 4.53 5.51 14.45
C ARG A 435 4.11 5.78 13.01
N THR A 436 4.58 4.98 12.07
CA THR A 436 4.29 5.18 10.64
C THR A 436 2.91 4.64 10.28
N ILE A 437 2.51 3.46 10.81
CA ILE A 437 1.32 2.71 10.33
C ILE A 437 0.40 2.17 11.43
N GLY A 438 0.81 2.17 12.70
CA GLY A 438 0.12 1.49 13.80
C GLY A 438 -1.35 1.89 14.06
N GLY A 439 -1.85 2.97 13.45
CA GLY A 439 -3.25 3.39 13.53
C GLY A 439 -4.14 2.96 12.35
N ALA A 440 -3.66 2.12 11.43
CA ALA A 440 -4.36 1.79 10.16
C ALA A 440 -4.72 3.04 9.34
N HIS A 441 -3.93 4.10 9.47
CA HIS A 441 -4.12 5.34 8.74
C HIS A 441 -3.34 5.31 7.43
N ALA A 442 -3.96 5.77 6.36
CA ALA A 442 -3.26 6.05 5.13
C ALA A 442 -2.40 7.33 5.29
N PRO A 443 -1.22 7.39 4.65
CA PRO A 443 -0.48 8.65 4.52
C PRO A 443 -1.37 9.74 3.92
N PHE A 444 -1.40 10.92 4.55
CA PHE A 444 -2.26 12.03 4.12
C PHE A 444 -2.02 12.42 2.65
N ARG A 445 -0.77 12.36 2.18
CA ARG A 445 -0.44 12.60 0.77
C ARG A 445 -1.16 11.64 -0.19
N LEU A 446 -1.29 10.36 0.18
CA LEU A 446 -2.05 9.40 -0.62
C LEU A 446 -3.54 9.70 -0.57
N LEU A 447 -4.09 10.03 0.60
CA LEU A 447 -5.50 10.42 0.74
C LEU A 447 -5.84 11.63 -0.14
N LEU A 448 -4.99 12.66 -0.14
CA LEU A 448 -5.14 13.82 -1.02
C LEU A 448 -5.05 13.42 -2.49
N ALA A 449 -4.04 12.64 -2.86
CA ALA A 449 -3.79 12.26 -4.25
C ALA A 449 -4.87 11.33 -4.83
N THR A 450 -5.58 10.56 -4.00
CA THR A 450 -6.58 9.60 -4.49
C THR A 450 -8.02 10.03 -4.19
N ILE A 451 -8.31 10.48 -2.98
CA ILE A 451 -9.69 10.68 -2.49
C ILE A 451 -10.17 12.12 -2.69
N SER A 452 -9.28 13.12 -2.61
CA SER A 452 -9.66 14.52 -2.83
C SER A 452 -9.85 14.87 -4.30
N VAL A 453 -9.17 14.16 -5.21
CA VAL A 453 -9.18 14.46 -6.65
C VAL A 453 -10.57 14.38 -7.30
N PRO A 454 -11.40 13.33 -7.08
CA PRO A 454 -12.77 13.30 -7.61
C PRO A 454 -13.57 14.56 -7.25
N PHE A 455 -13.47 15.02 -6.00
CA PHE A 455 -14.15 16.23 -5.56
C PHE A 455 -13.59 17.48 -6.22
N LEU A 456 -12.26 17.63 -6.28
CA LEU A 456 -11.63 18.78 -6.94
C LEU A 456 -12.06 18.88 -8.40
N CYS A 457 -11.99 17.78 -9.15
CA CYS A 457 -12.41 17.77 -10.55
C CYS A 457 -13.91 18.09 -10.68
N SER A 458 -14.75 17.56 -9.78
CA SER A 458 -16.18 17.88 -9.74
C SER A 458 -16.48 19.35 -9.43
N THR A 459 -15.68 19.97 -8.59
CA THR A 459 -15.86 21.40 -8.28
C THR A 459 -15.50 22.29 -9.47
N MET A 460 -14.64 21.83 -10.39
CA MET A 460 -14.29 22.60 -11.58
C MET A 460 -15.45 22.75 -12.55
N ASP A 461 -16.44 21.85 -12.55
CA ASP A 461 -17.67 22.02 -13.35
C ASP A 461 -18.47 23.28 -12.94
N PHE A 462 -18.23 23.83 -11.75
CA PHE A 462 -18.86 25.06 -11.25
C PHE A 462 -18.01 26.32 -11.49
N LEU A 463 -16.77 26.20 -12.00
CA LEU A 463 -15.87 27.33 -12.21
C LEU A 463 -16.45 28.42 -13.14
N PRO A 464 -17.12 28.10 -14.26
CA PRO A 464 -17.77 29.12 -15.08
C PRO A 464 -18.80 29.95 -14.31
N ALA A 465 -19.58 29.32 -13.43
CA ALA A 465 -20.54 30.01 -12.57
C ALA A 465 -19.83 30.91 -11.53
N MET A 466 -18.71 30.45 -10.96
CA MET A 466 -17.91 31.27 -10.03
C MET A 466 -17.38 32.54 -10.70
N ILE A 467 -16.90 32.44 -11.94
CA ILE A 467 -16.40 33.59 -12.71
C ILE A 467 -17.53 34.60 -12.99
N GLN A 468 -18.73 34.12 -13.33
CA GLN A 468 -19.87 34.97 -13.63
C GLN A 468 -20.46 35.69 -12.40
N LEU A 469 -20.49 35.02 -11.24
CA LEU A 469 -21.16 35.55 -10.04
C LEU A 469 -20.35 36.64 -9.33
N GLY A 470 -19.01 36.58 -9.39
CA GLY A 470 -18.12 37.49 -8.67
C GLY A 470 -18.34 37.53 -7.14
N GLY A 471 -17.56 38.34 -6.44
CA GLY A 471 -17.79 38.72 -5.04
C GLY A 471 -17.97 37.55 -4.04
N VAL A 472 -18.95 37.71 -3.15
CA VAL A 472 -19.21 36.78 -2.03
C VAL A 472 -19.76 35.41 -2.47
N PRO A 473 -20.68 35.29 -3.44
CA PRO A 473 -21.18 33.98 -3.89
C PRO A 473 -20.09 33.08 -4.48
N ALA A 474 -19.19 33.65 -5.29
CA ALA A 474 -18.05 32.92 -5.84
C ALA A 474 -17.12 32.42 -4.74
N PHE A 475 -16.81 33.27 -3.75
CA PHE A 475 -16.01 32.89 -2.59
C PHE A 475 -16.65 31.74 -1.79
N ARG A 476 -17.97 31.78 -1.55
CA ARG A 476 -18.70 30.71 -0.85
C ARG A 476 -18.61 29.38 -1.58
N LEU A 477 -18.80 29.39 -2.90
CA LEU A 477 -18.73 28.18 -3.71
C LEU A 477 -17.31 27.59 -3.71
N GLY A 478 -16.28 28.45 -3.81
CA GLY A 478 -14.88 28.04 -3.69
C GLY A 478 -14.53 27.48 -2.30
N LEU A 479 -15.06 28.08 -1.23
CA LEU A 479 -14.86 27.58 0.13
C LEU A 479 -15.54 26.22 0.34
N ASP A 480 -16.77 26.04 -0.13
CA ASP A 480 -17.48 24.75 -0.07
C ASP A 480 -16.70 23.66 -0.83
N ALA A 481 -16.22 23.97 -2.03
CA ALA A 481 -15.36 23.10 -2.82
C ALA A 481 -14.08 22.69 -2.08
N ALA A 482 -13.41 23.64 -1.42
CA ALA A 482 -12.21 23.39 -0.65
C ALA A 482 -12.50 22.51 0.59
N LEU A 483 -13.58 22.78 1.32
CA LEU A 483 -13.99 21.98 2.48
C LEU A 483 -14.32 20.55 2.08
N GLN A 484 -15.06 20.34 0.99
CA GLN A 484 -15.39 19.00 0.50
C GLN A 484 -14.14 18.23 0.09
N SER A 485 -13.24 18.89 -0.64
CA SER A 485 -12.05 18.26 -1.21
C SER A 485 -10.96 17.96 -0.18
N PHE A 486 -10.61 18.94 0.66
CA PHE A 486 -9.45 18.85 1.55
C PHE A 486 -9.80 18.42 2.97
N VAL A 487 -11.06 18.54 3.37
CA VAL A 487 -11.53 18.12 4.70
C VAL A 487 -12.39 16.87 4.57
N LEU A 488 -13.58 16.97 3.99
CA LEU A 488 -14.57 15.91 4.02
C LEU A 488 -14.06 14.59 3.43
N GLY A 489 -13.48 14.61 2.23
CA GLY A 489 -12.96 13.40 1.57
C GLY A 489 -11.96 12.61 2.43
N PRO A 490 -10.83 13.22 2.84
CA PRO A 490 -9.88 12.58 3.75
C PRO A 490 -10.50 12.13 5.08
N CYS A 491 -11.47 12.88 5.62
CA CYS A 491 -12.19 12.49 6.84
C CYS A 491 -12.98 11.20 6.62
N VAL A 492 -13.76 11.12 5.53
CA VAL A 492 -14.60 9.96 5.19
C VAL A 492 -13.77 8.69 5.15
N ALA A 493 -12.67 8.72 4.40
CA ALA A 493 -11.76 7.59 4.28
C ALA A 493 -11.15 7.19 5.63
N THR A 494 -10.75 8.18 6.42
CA THR A 494 -10.15 7.95 7.74
C THR A 494 -11.17 7.31 8.69
N VAL A 495 -12.41 7.78 8.70
CA VAL A 495 -13.51 7.22 9.49
C VAL A 495 -13.79 5.77 9.09
N ILE A 496 -13.89 5.49 7.78
CA ILE A 496 -14.08 4.12 7.28
C ILE A 496 -12.94 3.21 7.76
N MET A 497 -11.68 3.63 7.63
CA MET A 497 -10.53 2.85 8.08
C MET A 497 -10.53 2.65 9.61
N MET A 498 -10.86 3.68 10.39
CA MET A 498 -10.91 3.59 11.87
C MET A 498 -12.03 2.66 12.34
N ILE A 499 -13.24 2.77 11.79
CA ILE A 499 -14.36 1.88 12.14
C ILE A 499 -14.04 0.45 11.69
N SER A 500 -13.38 0.29 10.54
CA SER A 500 -12.86 -1.01 10.10
C SER A 500 -11.87 -1.61 11.09
N ALA A 501 -11.03 -0.78 11.70
CA ALA A 501 -10.05 -1.17 12.70
C ALA A 501 -10.62 -1.33 14.12
N ALA A 502 -11.78 -0.75 14.43
CA ALA A 502 -12.43 -0.88 15.73
C ALA A 502 -13.12 -2.26 15.90
N GLY A 503 -13.10 -2.85 17.09
CA GLY A 503 -13.96 -3.98 17.45
C GLY A 503 -13.35 -5.40 17.40
N PHE A 504 -14.15 -6.35 17.89
CA PHE A 504 -13.77 -7.71 18.28
C PHE A 504 -13.26 -8.60 17.14
N ASP A 505 -12.25 -9.42 17.44
CA ASP A 505 -11.78 -10.53 16.59
C ASP A 505 -12.81 -11.66 16.66
N CYS A 506 -13.70 -11.71 15.66
CA CYS A 506 -14.47 -12.92 15.41
C CYS A 506 -13.62 -13.82 14.51
N LYS A 507 -12.85 -14.74 15.11
CA LYS A 507 -12.02 -15.69 14.37
C LYS A 507 -12.92 -16.75 13.69
N ASP A 508 -12.58 -17.06 12.45
CA ASP A 508 -12.88 -18.30 11.72
C ASP A 508 -14.30 -18.58 11.18
N HIS A 509 -15.25 -17.66 11.28
CA HIS A 509 -16.56 -17.81 10.61
C HIS A 509 -16.82 -16.77 9.53
N VAL A 510 -16.93 -17.21 8.27
CA VAL A 510 -17.26 -16.37 7.09
C VAL A 510 -18.53 -15.55 7.32
N GLY A 511 -19.56 -16.14 7.95
CA GLY A 511 -20.80 -15.43 8.30
C GLY A 511 -20.59 -14.29 9.30
N CYS A 512 -19.68 -14.47 10.28
CA CYS A 512 -19.32 -13.41 11.22
C CYS A 512 -18.54 -12.28 10.54
N ASP A 513 -17.70 -12.62 9.55
CA ASP A 513 -16.97 -11.62 8.76
C ASP A 513 -17.93 -10.74 7.94
N LEU A 514 -18.93 -11.32 7.29
CA LEU A 514 -19.95 -10.55 6.56
C LEU A 514 -20.79 -9.69 7.51
N LEU A 515 -21.33 -10.26 8.59
CA LEU A 515 -22.17 -9.53 9.55
C LEU A 515 -21.41 -8.36 10.17
N LEU A 516 -20.16 -8.57 10.61
CA LEU A 516 -19.34 -7.52 11.18
C LEU A 516 -19.00 -6.44 10.13
N THR A 517 -18.91 -6.79 8.84
CA THR A 517 -18.67 -5.82 7.76
C THR A 517 -19.89 -4.94 7.59
N LEU A 518 -21.09 -5.55 7.57
CA LEU A 518 -22.35 -4.83 7.48
C LEU A 518 -22.54 -3.91 8.68
N LEU A 519 -22.33 -4.39 9.92
CA LEU A 519 -22.44 -3.57 11.13
C LEU A 519 -21.49 -2.36 11.10
N LYS A 520 -20.23 -2.57 10.74
CA LYS A 520 -19.23 -1.50 10.62
C LYS A 520 -19.54 -0.52 9.48
N SER A 521 -20.09 -1.03 8.38
CA SER A 521 -20.51 -0.20 7.25
C SER A 521 -21.71 0.66 7.63
N THR A 522 -22.68 0.11 8.36
CA THR A 522 -23.84 0.85 8.89
C THR A 522 -23.38 1.93 9.87
N ALA A 523 -22.48 1.61 10.80
CA ALA A 523 -21.90 2.61 11.70
C ALA A 523 -21.18 3.73 10.93
N SER A 524 -20.39 3.37 9.91
CA SER A 524 -19.73 4.34 9.04
C SER A 524 -20.75 5.22 8.31
N LEU A 525 -21.80 4.64 7.75
CA LEU A 525 -22.86 5.37 7.05
C LEU A 525 -23.57 6.36 7.99
N ILE A 526 -23.88 5.97 9.23
CA ILE A 526 -24.50 6.86 10.22
C ILE A 526 -23.60 8.06 10.51
N VAL A 527 -22.31 7.81 10.79
CA VAL A 527 -21.34 8.89 11.05
C VAL A 527 -21.20 9.81 9.85
N LEU A 528 -21.10 9.24 8.64
CA LEU A 528 -21.00 10.01 7.40
C LEU A 528 -22.27 10.81 7.12
N ALA A 529 -23.45 10.27 7.40
CA ALA A 529 -24.71 10.98 7.25
C ALA A 529 -24.77 12.18 8.20
N VAL A 530 -24.36 12.02 9.47
CA VAL A 530 -24.27 13.12 10.45
C VAL A 530 -23.27 14.20 9.99
N ILE A 531 -22.09 13.79 9.51
CA ILE A 531 -21.09 14.75 8.98
C ILE A 531 -21.68 15.49 7.77
N TRP A 532 -22.27 14.76 6.83
CA TRP A 532 -22.85 15.33 5.61
C TRP A 532 -23.98 16.32 5.91
N THR A 533 -24.92 15.95 6.78
CA THR A 533 -26.03 16.83 7.17
C THR A 533 -25.53 18.05 7.93
N SER A 534 -24.53 17.90 8.81
CA SER A 534 -23.92 19.03 9.54
C SER A 534 -23.26 20.05 8.61
N ILE A 535 -22.72 19.62 7.47
CA ILE A 535 -22.15 20.53 6.45
C ILE A 535 -23.27 21.15 5.58
N ASN A 536 -24.24 20.34 5.15
CA ASN A 536 -25.22 20.76 4.15
C ASN A 536 -26.44 21.49 4.73
N ILE A 537 -26.81 21.27 6.00
CA ILE A 537 -27.91 22.02 6.65
C ILE A 537 -27.58 23.51 6.73
N PRO A 538 -26.39 23.94 7.21
CA PRO A 538 -26.02 25.36 7.15
C PRO A 538 -26.00 25.92 5.73
N ARG A 539 -25.63 25.09 4.74
CA ARG A 539 -25.61 25.48 3.33
C ARG A 539 -27.00 25.82 2.79
N THR A 540 -28.04 25.10 3.21
CA THR A 540 -29.42 25.34 2.77
C THR A 540 -30.16 26.37 3.62
N MET A 541 -29.81 26.48 4.91
CA MET A 541 -30.55 27.29 5.88
C MET A 541 -29.97 28.68 6.14
N LEU A 542 -28.68 28.94 5.90
CA LEU A 542 -28.02 30.15 6.43
C LEU A 542 -27.27 30.93 5.35
N GLU A 543 -27.67 32.18 5.15
CA GLU A 543 -27.00 33.14 4.26
C GLU A 543 -25.63 33.61 4.77
N HIS A 544 -25.11 33.09 5.89
CA HIS A 544 -23.89 33.60 6.53
C HIS A 544 -22.70 32.63 6.40
N VAL A 545 -21.62 33.12 5.79
CA VAL A 545 -20.32 32.45 5.63
C VAL A 545 -19.74 31.95 6.96
N GLY A 546 -19.99 32.68 8.06
CA GLY A 546 -19.48 32.33 9.39
C GLY A 546 -19.89 30.93 9.85
N TRP A 547 -21.10 30.47 9.53
CA TRP A 547 -21.57 29.14 9.91
C TRP A 547 -20.92 28.02 9.09
N GLN A 548 -20.60 28.26 7.82
CA GLN A 548 -19.84 27.30 7.01
C GLN A 548 -18.42 27.14 7.56
N LEU A 549 -17.79 28.25 7.95
CA LEU A 549 -16.47 28.22 8.60
C LEU A 549 -16.52 27.53 9.97
N ALA A 550 -17.55 27.78 10.77
CA ALA A 550 -17.74 27.12 12.05
C ALA A 550 -17.97 25.61 11.89
N ALA A 551 -18.85 25.18 10.97
CA ALA A 551 -19.08 23.77 10.66
C ALA A 551 -17.81 23.09 10.12
N GLY A 552 -17.09 23.77 9.23
CA GLY A 552 -15.78 23.32 8.75
C GLY A 552 -14.78 23.17 9.90
N ALA A 553 -14.65 24.16 10.78
CA ALA A 553 -13.78 24.11 11.95
C ALA A 553 -14.16 22.98 12.92
N VAL A 554 -15.46 22.75 13.16
CA VAL A 554 -15.97 21.65 13.97
C VAL A 554 -15.64 20.28 13.40
N LEU A 555 -15.36 20.15 12.09
CA LEU A 555 -14.92 18.89 11.48
C LEU A 555 -13.39 18.82 11.35
N VAL A 556 -12.75 19.93 11.04
CA VAL A 556 -11.29 20.04 10.93
C VAL A 556 -10.65 19.80 12.29
N VAL A 557 -11.20 20.31 13.38
CA VAL A 557 -10.63 20.16 14.72
C VAL A 557 -10.61 18.70 15.18
N PRO A 558 -11.72 17.92 15.13
CA PRO A 558 -11.69 16.48 15.39
C PRO A 558 -10.79 15.73 14.42
N THR A 559 -10.76 16.08 13.13
CA THR A 559 -9.88 15.40 12.19
C THR A 559 -8.41 15.65 12.51
N ILE A 560 -8.02 16.90 12.73
CA ILE A 560 -6.69 17.27 13.19
C ILE A 560 -6.43 16.65 14.55
N ALA A 561 -7.39 16.58 15.47
CA ALA A 561 -7.25 15.96 16.78
C ALA A 561 -7.16 14.44 16.68
N ILE A 562 -7.80 13.78 15.73
CA ILE A 562 -7.68 12.35 15.44
C ILE A 562 -6.29 12.12 14.85
N PHE A 563 -5.88 12.88 13.85
CA PHE A 563 -4.53 12.83 13.30
C PHE A 563 -3.48 13.12 14.38
N ARG A 564 -3.69 14.14 15.23
CA ARG A 564 -2.77 14.56 16.29
C ARG A 564 -2.78 13.64 17.49
N CYS A 565 -3.91 13.08 17.94
CA CYS A 565 -3.96 12.07 18.99
C CYS A 565 -3.32 10.78 18.49
N SER A 566 -3.57 10.40 17.24
CA SER A 566 -2.83 9.36 16.56
C SER A 566 -1.35 9.70 16.45
N CYS A 567 -0.94 10.98 16.39
CA CYS A 567 0.45 11.45 16.50
C CYS A 567 0.97 11.65 17.93
N ARG A 568 0.13 11.78 18.95
CA ARG A 568 0.53 12.10 20.34
C ARG A 568 0.66 10.83 21.17
N ARG A 569 -0.17 9.81 20.90
CA ARG A 569 0.15 8.41 21.28
C ARG A 569 1.51 7.96 20.72
N ARG A 570 2.03 8.61 19.66
CA ARG A 570 3.39 8.37 19.12
C ARG A 570 4.51 9.01 19.93
N ALA A 571 4.21 10.01 20.77
CA ALA A 571 5.22 10.74 21.53
C ALA A 571 5.34 10.22 22.98
N VAL A 572 4.24 9.77 23.58
CA VAL A 572 4.23 9.35 24.99
C VAL A 572 4.72 7.89 25.17
N GLY A 573 4.61 7.03 24.15
CA GLY A 573 5.13 5.65 24.22
C GLY A 573 6.63 5.50 23.88
N GLY A 574 7.42 6.56 23.95
CA GLY A 574 8.84 6.57 23.59
C GLY A 574 9.79 7.14 24.65
N ILE A 575 9.26 7.50 25.83
CA ILE A 575 10.04 7.89 27.01
C ILE A 575 9.29 7.34 28.23
N GLU A 576 9.48 6.05 28.49
CA GLU A 576 9.41 5.43 29.82
C GLU A 576 10.40 4.27 29.82
#